data_AF-A0A5K0ZYF9-F1
#
_entry.id   AF-A0A5K0ZYF9-F1
#
_cell.length_a   1.000
_cell.length_b   1.000
_cell.length_c   1.000
_cell.angle_alpha   90.00
_cell.angle_beta   90.00
_cell.angle_gamma   90.00
#
_symmetry.space_group_name_H-M   'P 1'
#
loop_
_entity.id
_entity.type
_entity.pdbx_description
1 polymer ?
#
loop_
_entity_poly.entity_id
_entity_poly.type
_entity_poly.pdbx_seq_one_letter_code
_entity_poly.pdbx_strand_id
1 'polypeptide(L)'
;EMPAALVSLNNVTDQLALLSFKSFVTKDPYNVLSNWNSNISFCNWNGVSCSHGSQRVVALNLSGKALEGTLSPYVSNLSFLQ
;
A
#
# COMPACT_ATOMS: atom_id res chain seq x y z
N GLU A 1 -16.02 9.42 -16.18
CA GLU A 1 -16.02 8.69 -14.89
C GLU A 1 -15.56 7.25 -15.11
N MET A 2 -14.80 6.68 -14.17
CA MET A 2 -14.44 5.25 -14.19
C MET A 2 -15.60 4.41 -13.62
N PRO A 3 -15.94 3.25 -14.21
CA PRO A 3 -16.98 2.40 -13.66
C PRO A 3 -16.59 1.85 -12.28
N ALA A 4 -17.57 1.80 -11.37
CA ALA A 4 -17.36 1.38 -9.97
C ALA A 4 -16.72 -0.01 -9.82
N ALA A 5 -16.99 -0.92 -10.77
CA ALA A 5 -16.37 -2.25 -10.81
C ALA A 5 -14.84 -2.21 -11.02
N LEU A 6 -14.34 -1.31 -11.87
CA LEU A 6 -12.90 -1.14 -12.08
C LEU A 6 -12.24 -0.47 -10.87
N VAL A 7 -12.93 0.46 -10.19
CA VAL A 7 -12.43 1.05 -8.93
C VAL A 7 -12.28 -0.03 -7.86
N SER A 8 -13.28 -0.90 -7.70
CA SER A 8 -13.23 -2.02 -6.74
C SER A 8 -12.08 -3.00 -7.01
N LEU A 9 -11.89 -3.43 -8.27
CA LEU A 9 -10.81 -4.36 -8.63
C LEU A 9 -9.41 -3.77 -8.39
N ASN A 10 -9.26 -2.49 -8.70
CA ASN A 10 -8.04 -1.73 -8.49
C ASN A 10 -7.71 -1.57 -7.01
N ASN A 11 -8.71 -1.33 -6.16
CA ASN A 11 -8.54 -1.29 -4.71
C ASN A 11 -8.05 -2.62 -4.15
N VAL A 12 -8.58 -3.74 -4.64
CA VAL A 12 -8.12 -5.08 -4.26
C VAL A 12 -6.67 -5.30 -4.70
N THR A 13 -6.31 -4.85 -5.89
CA THR A 13 -4.95 -4.97 -6.43
C THR A 13 -3.95 -4.14 -5.63
N ASP A 14 -4.30 -2.89 -5.29
CA ASP A 14 -3.46 -2.01 -4.47
C ASP A 14 -3.29 -2.58 -3.05
N GLN A 15 -4.37 -3.08 -2.44
CA GLN A 15 -4.32 -3.70 -1.11
C GLN A 15 -3.41 -4.93 -1.11
N LEU A 16 -3.54 -5.82 -2.09
CA LEU A 16 -2.69 -7.01 -2.22
C LEU A 16 -1.23 -6.64 -2.45
N ALA A 17 -0.95 -5.66 -3.31
CA ALA A 17 0.41 -5.18 -3.56
C ALA A 17 1.08 -4.64 -2.30
N LEU A 18 0.35 -3.90 -1.47
CA LEU A 18 0.85 -3.40 -0.18
C LEU A 18 1.07 -4.54 0.84
N LEU A 19 0.18 -5.53 0.91
CA LEU A 19 0.39 -6.70 1.78
C LEU A 19 1.58 -7.54 1.32
N SER A 20 1.77 -7.70 0.01
CA SER A 20 2.96 -8.30 -0.59
C SER A 20 4.22 -7.47 -0.36
N PHE A 21 4.12 -6.14 -0.27
CA PHE A 21 5.26 -5.33 0.18
C PHE A 21 5.61 -5.66 1.63
N LYS A 22 4.61 -5.68 2.52
CA LYS A 22 4.79 -6.00 3.95
C LYS A 22 5.46 -7.36 4.17
N SER A 23 5.11 -8.40 3.39
CA SER A 23 5.68 -9.74 3.57
C SER A 23 7.17 -9.85 3.18
N PHE A 24 7.71 -8.88 2.44
CA PHE A 24 9.12 -8.84 2.06
C PHE A 24 9.96 -7.99 3.03
N VAL A 25 9.32 -7.32 3.99
CA VAL A 25 9.98 -6.60 5.08
C VAL A 25 10.36 -7.61 6.16
N THR A 26 11.65 -7.73 6.43
CA THR A 26 12.21 -8.66 7.42
C THR A 26 12.40 -8.00 8.79
N LYS A 27 12.48 -6.66 8.84
CA LYS A 27 12.61 -5.90 10.08
C LYS A 27 11.80 -4.61 10.02
N ASP A 28 11.00 -4.40 11.05
CA ASP A 28 10.21 -3.19 11.27
C ASP A 28 10.38 -2.72 12.73
N PRO A 29 11.50 -2.05 13.07
CA PRO A 29 11.86 -1.76 14.46
C PRO A 29 10.88 -0.80 15.15
N TYR A 30 10.10 -0.03 14.40
CA TYR A 30 9.12 0.91 14.92
C TYR A 30 7.67 0.42 14.77
N ASN A 31 7.45 -0.83 14.34
CA ASN A 31 6.13 -1.40 14.09
C ASN A 31 5.25 -0.52 13.18
N VAL A 32 5.85 0.15 12.18
CA VAL A 32 5.14 1.07 11.27
C VAL A 32 4.10 0.32 10.46
N LEU A 33 4.40 -0.91 10.03
CA LEU A 33 3.54 -1.74 9.20
C LEU A 33 2.51 -2.54 10.01
N SER A 34 2.42 -2.32 11.31
CA SER A 34 1.49 -3.03 12.20
C SER A 34 0.03 -2.87 11.79
N ASN A 35 -0.37 -1.68 11.35
CA ASN A 35 -1.73 -1.38 10.91
C ASN A 35 -2.01 -1.77 9.45
N TRP A 36 -1.03 -2.29 8.71
CA TRP A 36 -1.24 -2.84 7.38
C TRP A 36 -1.97 -4.18 7.49
N ASN A 37 -3.29 -4.11 7.55
CA ASN A 37 -4.20 -5.22 7.84
C ASN A 37 -5.42 -5.17 6.89
N SER A 38 -5.82 -6.30 6.33
CA SER A 38 -6.97 -6.44 5.42
C SER A 38 -8.29 -5.90 5.98
N ASN A 39 -8.43 -5.86 7.30
CA ASN A 39 -9.64 -5.34 7.99
C ASN A 39 -9.69 -3.81 8.05
N ILE A 40 -8.59 -3.12 7.73
CA ILE A 40 -8.47 -1.67 7.74
C ILE A 40 -8.33 -1.20 6.29
N SER A 41 -9.04 -0.14 5.90
CA SER A 41 -8.82 0.49 4.59
C SER A 41 -7.36 0.87 4.42
N PHE A 42 -6.74 0.45 3.31
CA PHE A 42 -5.32 0.68 3.07
C PHE A 42 -4.96 2.16 2.99
N CYS A 43 -5.91 3.04 2.67
CA CYS A 43 -5.71 4.49 2.71
C CYS A 43 -5.51 5.04 4.13
N ASN A 44 -5.84 4.25 5.16
CA ASN A 44 -5.60 4.59 6.57
C ASN A 44 -4.34 3.90 7.12
N TRP A 45 -3.59 3.17 6.29
CA TRP A 45 -2.35 2.53 6.72
C TRP A 45 -1.23 3.55 6.85
N ASN A 46 -0.31 3.29 7.78
CA ASN A 46 0.80 4.21 8.03
C ASN A 46 1.66 4.37 6.78
N GLY A 47 1.90 5.62 6.41
CA GLY A 47 2.73 5.96 5.24
C GLY A 47 2.03 5.81 3.89
N VAL A 48 0.77 5.36 3.83
CA VAL A 48 0.01 5.26 2.58
C VAL A 48 -0.76 6.54 2.33
N SER A 49 -0.69 7.07 1.11
CA SER A 49 -1.55 8.16 0.64
C SER A 49 -2.37 7.69 -0.56
N CYS A 50 -3.66 8.02 -0.55
CA CYS A 50 -4.58 7.68 -1.63
C CYS A 50 -5.08 8.90 -2.39
N SER A 51 -5.44 8.71 -3.67
CA SER A 51 -6.13 9.71 -4.47
C SER A 51 -7.54 9.99 -3.93
N HIS A 52 -7.97 11.24 -4.06
CA HIS A 52 -9.34 11.64 -3.74
C HIS A 52 -10.31 11.03 -4.75
N GLY A 53 -11.34 10.32 -4.27
CA GLY A 53 -12.45 9.80 -5.09
C GLY A 53 -12.23 8.41 -5.73
N SER A 54 -11.01 8.02 -6.07
CA SER A 54 -10.74 6.70 -6.68
C SER A 54 -10.05 5.68 -5.76
N GLN A 55 -9.73 6.07 -4.51
CA GLN A 55 -9.06 5.24 -3.50
C GLN A 55 -7.81 4.51 -4.03
N ARG A 56 -7.06 5.10 -4.97
CA ARG A 56 -5.82 4.50 -5.50
C ARG A 56 -4.63 4.95 -4.69
N VAL A 57 -3.67 4.07 -4.45
CA VAL A 57 -2.41 4.45 -3.79
C VAL A 57 -1.61 5.36 -4.71
N VAL A 58 -1.29 6.55 -4.21
CA VAL A 58 -0.51 7.56 -4.97
C VAL A 58 0.85 7.84 -4.36
N ALA A 59 1.06 7.53 -3.08
CA ALA A 59 2.37 7.68 -2.45
C ALA A 59 2.55 6.69 -1.29
N LEU A 60 3.82 6.32 -1.08
CA LEU A 60 4.30 5.55 0.07
C LEU A 60 5.44 6.30 0.76
N ASN A 61 5.17 6.89 1.91
CA ASN A 61 6.17 7.57 2.72
C ASN A 61 6.56 6.72 3.94
N LEU A 62 7.62 5.95 3.76
CA LEU A 62 8.25 5.12 4.80
C LEU A 62 9.66 5.63 5.15
N SER A 63 9.93 6.91 4.85
CA SER A 63 11.22 7.53 5.12
C SER A 63 11.54 7.55 6.62
N GLY A 64 12.80 7.27 6.95
CA GLY A 64 13.27 7.28 8.35
C GLY A 64 12.68 6.19 9.24
N LYS A 65 12.04 5.15 8.67
CA LYS A 65 11.42 4.06 9.45
C LYS A 65 12.31 2.85 9.67
N ALA A 66 13.57 2.91 9.22
CA ALA A 66 14.57 1.85 9.39
C ALA A 66 14.04 0.44 9.04
N LEU A 67 13.19 0.37 8.01
CA LEU A 67 12.68 -0.91 7.49
C LEU A 67 13.82 -1.64 6.78
N GLU A 68 13.99 -2.92 7.07
CA GLU A 68 14.92 -3.80 6.36
C GLU A 68 14.13 -4.89 5.63
N GLY A 69 14.64 -5.31 4.47
CA GLY A 69 13.98 -6.30 3.63
C GLY A 69 14.35 -6.13 2.17
N THR A 70 13.56 -6.73 1.29
CA THR A 70 13.68 -6.57 -0.16
C THR A 70 12.47 -5.85 -0.73
N LEU A 71 12.68 -5.09 -1.80
CA LEU A 71 11.56 -4.44 -2.48
C LEU A 71 10.73 -5.48 -3.21
N SER A 72 9.47 -5.62 -2.82
CA SER A 72 8.53 -6.55 -3.45
C SER A 72 8.30 -6.17 -4.92
N PRO A 73 8.41 -7.12 -5.88
CA PRO A 73 8.17 -6.84 -7.30
C PRO A 73 6.73 -6.38 -7.56
N TYR A 74 5.80 -6.72 -6.66
CA TYR A 74 4.39 -6.33 -6.72
C TYR A 74 4.16 -4.84 -6.46
N VAL A 75 5.16 -4.08 -6.02
CA VAL A 75 5.08 -2.61 -5.96
C VAL A 75 4.78 -2.01 -7.34
N SER A 76 5.19 -2.68 -8.42
CA SER A 76 4.85 -2.28 -9.80
C SER A 76 3.34 -2.28 -10.11
N ASN A 77 2.53 -3.00 -9.32
CA ASN A 77 1.07 -2.99 -9.47
C ASN A 77 0.42 -1.71 -8.91
N LEU A 78 1.16 -0.92 -8.12
CA LEU A 78 0.72 0.39 -7.63
C LEU A 78 0.92 1.45 -8.73
N SER A 79 0.13 1.34 -9.80
CA SER A 79 0.34 2.09 -11.05
C SER A 79 0.18 3.62 -10.94
N PHE A 80 -0.34 4.12 -9.81
CA PHE A 80 -0.55 5.54 -9.55
C PHE A 80 0.47 6.13 -8.58
N LEU A 81 1.45 5.33 -8.14
CA LEU A 81 2.54 5.76 -7.27
C LEU A 81 3.40 6.82 -7.98
N GLN A 82 3.69 7.93 -7.28
CA GLN A 82 4.50 9.05 -7.76
C GLN A 82 5.85 9.14 -7.04
#